data_AF-A0A0F7V9N4-F1
#
_entry.id   AF-A0A0F7V9N4-F1
#
_cell.length_a   1.000
_cell.length_b   1.000
_cell.length_c   1.000
_cell.angle_alpha   90.00
_cell.angle_beta   90.00
_cell.angle_gamma   90.00
#
_symmetry.space_group_name_H-M   'P 1'
#
loop_
_entity.id
_entity.type
_entity.pdbx_description
1 polymer ?
#
loop_
_entity_poly.entity_id
_entity_poly.type
_entity_poly.pdbx_seq_one_letter_code
_entity_poly.pdbx_strand_id
1 'polypeptide(L)'
;MRVIIREDPQAVSVYIAEYIVSRIKAFKPTETQPFVLGLPTGSSPEIIYKILVQRHRAGEISFKNVVTFNMDEYVGLPRDHPESYHSFMYKHFFSHVDIPPQNINILDGEAPDLAAECAAFDARIARYGGIELFLGGVGPDGHIAFNEPGSSLASRTRVKTLAYDTIIANSRFFDNDVNKVPRMAMTVGIQTIMDAREVVIVATGAHKAFAVQKGLEDGVNHMWTLSALQLHPHPLIVCDRDATLELKVKTVRYFESIEQAGTDARTQGPPLVYRPRTYVPAPLPVKKTSSHLATPDRTPVKVPKDLRINTELHRAMDEDELTPDSMSSRMVDSAIGGLDGALKNDLIFDRMGARMTTL
;
A
#
# COMPACT_ATOMS: atom_id res chain seq x y z
N MET A 1 3.79 -10.75 -17.18
CA MET A 1 3.02 -10.37 -15.96
C MET A 1 2.19 -11.54 -15.50
N ARG A 2 1.96 -11.67 -14.19
CA ARG A 2 1.07 -12.65 -13.58
C ARG A 2 -0.14 -11.94 -12.96
N VAL A 3 -1.34 -12.47 -13.17
CA VAL A 3 -2.56 -11.98 -12.51
C VAL A 3 -3.25 -13.17 -11.85
N ILE A 4 -3.48 -13.07 -10.56
CA ILE A 4 -4.08 -14.11 -9.74
C ILE A 4 -5.42 -13.60 -9.26
N ILE A 5 -6.48 -14.29 -9.67
CA ILE A 5 -7.85 -13.94 -9.30
C ILE A 5 -8.31 -14.91 -8.21
N ARG A 6 -8.82 -14.35 -7.11
CA ARG A 6 -9.42 -15.10 -6.00
C ARG A 6 -10.84 -14.62 -5.76
N GLU A 7 -11.61 -15.40 -5.02
CA GLU A 7 -13.04 -15.10 -4.85
C GLU A 7 -13.28 -13.82 -4.05
N ASP A 8 -12.52 -13.61 -2.98
CA ASP A 8 -12.76 -12.51 -2.03
C ASP A 8 -11.44 -11.93 -1.46
N PRO A 9 -11.50 -10.79 -0.72
CA PRO A 9 -10.33 -10.16 -0.13
C PRO A 9 -9.53 -11.06 0.83
N GLN A 10 -10.20 -12.00 1.52
CA GLN A 10 -9.55 -12.93 2.44
C GLN A 10 -8.69 -13.92 1.67
N ALA A 11 -9.23 -14.53 0.60
CA ALA A 11 -8.52 -15.48 -0.25
C ALA A 11 -7.34 -14.83 -0.99
N VAL A 12 -7.48 -13.56 -1.43
CA VAL A 12 -6.37 -12.75 -1.95
C VAL A 12 -5.26 -12.62 -0.91
N SER A 13 -5.64 -12.26 0.32
CA SER A 13 -4.68 -12.01 1.40
C SER A 13 -3.95 -13.27 1.84
N VAL A 14 -4.65 -14.41 1.91
CA VAL A 14 -4.06 -15.74 2.16
C VAL A 14 -3.02 -16.07 1.09
N TYR A 15 -3.38 -15.93 -0.19
CA TYR A 15 -2.45 -16.22 -1.28
C TYR A 15 -1.18 -15.37 -1.20
N ILE A 16 -1.30 -14.06 -0.96
CA ILE A 16 -0.12 -13.18 -0.86
C ILE A 16 0.72 -13.53 0.36
N ALA A 17 0.11 -13.77 1.52
CA ALA A 17 0.85 -14.14 2.72
C ALA A 17 1.64 -15.45 2.52
N GLU A 18 1.02 -16.46 1.90
CA GLU A 18 1.69 -17.71 1.54
C GLU A 18 2.80 -17.50 0.51
N TYR A 19 2.58 -16.62 -0.46
CA TYR A 19 3.61 -16.25 -1.43
C TYR A 19 4.82 -15.64 -0.72
N ILE A 20 4.62 -14.65 0.16
CA ILE A 20 5.70 -14.03 0.94
C ILE A 20 6.45 -15.06 1.79
N VAL A 21 5.72 -15.90 2.54
CA VAL A 21 6.32 -16.98 3.35
C VAL A 21 7.15 -17.92 2.48
N SER A 22 6.63 -18.33 1.31
CA SER A 22 7.34 -19.20 0.39
C SER A 22 8.62 -18.57 -0.16
N ARG A 23 8.58 -17.26 -0.49
CA ARG A 23 9.73 -16.50 -1.00
C ARG A 23 10.83 -16.38 0.05
N ILE A 24 10.47 -16.01 1.28
CA ILE A 24 11.43 -15.92 2.39
C ILE A 24 12.05 -17.30 2.67
N LYS A 25 11.24 -18.37 2.73
CA LYS A 25 11.75 -19.75 2.94
C LYS A 25 12.66 -20.23 1.82
N ALA A 26 12.30 -19.95 0.57
CA ALA A 26 13.11 -20.34 -0.59
C ALA A 26 14.45 -19.60 -0.62
N PHE A 27 14.44 -18.32 -0.23
CA PHE A 27 15.65 -17.49 -0.15
C PHE A 27 16.59 -17.91 0.99
N LYS A 28 16.05 -18.44 2.10
CA LYS A 28 16.80 -18.87 3.29
C LYS A 28 17.70 -17.76 3.87
N PRO A 29 17.12 -16.63 4.32
CA PRO A 29 17.89 -15.47 4.72
C PRO A 29 18.79 -15.75 5.93
N THR A 30 19.98 -15.17 5.87
CA THR A 30 20.98 -15.19 6.95
C THR A 30 21.28 -13.77 7.39
N GLU A 31 22.01 -13.59 8.49
CA GLU A 31 22.42 -12.26 8.96
C GLU A 31 23.25 -11.49 7.91
N THR A 32 24.12 -12.19 7.18
CA THR A 32 24.96 -11.61 6.12
C THR A 32 24.24 -11.47 4.77
N GLN A 33 23.12 -12.17 4.60
CA GLN A 33 22.32 -12.14 3.37
C GLN A 33 20.83 -12.12 3.76
N PRO A 34 20.32 -10.95 4.20
CA PRO A 34 18.94 -10.82 4.62
C PRO A 34 17.98 -10.81 3.43
N PHE A 35 16.71 -11.15 3.68
CA PHE A 35 15.64 -10.97 2.70
C PHE A 35 15.11 -9.54 2.80
N VAL A 36 15.21 -8.77 1.71
CA VAL A 36 14.78 -7.35 1.70
C VAL A 36 13.35 -7.25 1.18
N LEU A 37 12.44 -6.77 2.02
CA LEU A 37 10.99 -6.73 1.78
C LEU A 37 10.45 -5.29 1.76
N GLY A 38 9.88 -4.89 0.63
CA GLY A 38 9.12 -3.63 0.52
C GLY A 38 7.69 -3.81 1.02
N LEU A 39 7.18 -2.88 1.83
CA LEU A 39 5.87 -3.01 2.51
C LEU A 39 4.97 -1.77 2.34
N PRO A 40 3.67 -1.96 2.07
CA PRO A 40 2.68 -0.89 2.02
C PRO A 40 1.98 -0.68 3.36
N THR A 41 1.22 0.42 3.48
CA THR A 41 0.23 0.64 4.53
C THR A 41 -1.20 0.63 3.94
N GLY A 42 -2.18 1.02 4.75
CA GLY A 42 -3.59 1.10 4.36
C GLY A 42 -4.36 -0.20 4.60
N SER A 43 -5.65 -0.20 4.23
CA SER A 43 -6.56 -1.29 4.58
C SER A 43 -6.30 -2.60 3.82
N SER A 44 -5.87 -2.53 2.56
CA SER A 44 -5.62 -3.71 1.73
C SER A 44 -4.60 -4.70 2.32
N PRO A 45 -3.44 -4.27 2.88
CA PRO A 45 -2.48 -5.19 3.47
C PRO A 45 -2.79 -5.66 4.91
N GLU A 46 -3.81 -5.12 5.60
CA GLU A 46 -4.04 -5.46 7.01
C GLU A 46 -4.30 -6.95 7.24
N ILE A 47 -5.11 -7.58 6.39
CA ILE A 47 -5.40 -9.01 6.48
C ILE A 47 -4.13 -9.83 6.21
N ILE A 48 -3.30 -9.39 5.25
CA ILE A 48 -2.01 -10.02 4.95
C ILE A 48 -1.11 -10.00 6.19
N TYR A 49 -1.00 -8.85 6.88
CA TYR A 49 -0.21 -8.74 8.10
C TYR A 49 -0.74 -9.64 9.21
N LYS A 50 -2.06 -9.69 9.43
CA LYS A 50 -2.68 -10.60 10.41
C LYS A 50 -2.30 -12.06 10.14
N ILE A 51 -2.34 -12.49 8.87
CA ILE A 51 -1.97 -13.85 8.49
C ILE A 51 -0.47 -14.09 8.69
N LEU A 52 0.40 -13.16 8.30
CA LEU A 52 1.85 -13.29 8.52
C LEU A 52 2.20 -13.40 10.02
N VAL A 53 1.53 -12.63 10.88
CA VAL A 53 1.66 -12.72 12.34
C VAL A 53 1.21 -14.10 12.84
N GLN A 54 0.08 -14.62 12.36
CA GLN A 54 -0.39 -15.95 12.71
C GLN A 54 0.63 -17.03 12.31
N ARG A 55 1.16 -16.97 11.08
CA ARG A 55 2.18 -17.92 10.60
C ARG A 55 3.48 -17.83 11.42
N HIS A 56 3.89 -16.63 11.82
CA HIS A 56 5.04 -16.45 12.73
C HIS A 56 4.78 -17.10 14.10
N ARG A 57 3.62 -16.83 14.72
CA ARG A 57 3.24 -17.40 16.02
C ARG A 57 3.12 -18.93 15.97
N ALA A 58 2.75 -19.49 14.83
CA ALA A 58 2.75 -20.94 14.59
C ALA A 58 4.15 -21.54 14.35
N GLY A 59 5.21 -20.73 14.36
CA GLY A 59 6.59 -21.17 14.10
C GLY A 59 6.86 -21.48 12.61
N GLU A 60 5.96 -21.09 11.71
CA GLU A 60 6.10 -21.39 10.29
C GLU A 60 7.06 -20.45 9.57
N ILE A 61 7.31 -19.24 10.09
CA ILE A 61 8.19 -18.24 9.48
C ILE A 61 8.88 -17.38 10.55
N SER A 62 10.10 -16.93 10.27
CA SER A 62 10.84 -15.97 11.09
C SER A 62 11.23 -14.76 10.24
N PHE A 63 11.18 -13.59 10.86
CA PHE A 63 11.55 -12.29 10.32
C PHE A 63 12.89 -11.78 10.88
N LYS A 64 13.61 -12.60 11.67
CA LYS A 64 14.90 -12.24 12.27
C LYS A 64 15.94 -11.74 11.27
N ASN A 65 15.98 -12.36 10.09
CA ASN A 65 16.89 -12.00 8.99
C ASN A 65 16.15 -11.33 7.81
N VAL A 66 15.02 -10.66 8.10
CA VAL A 66 14.30 -9.84 7.12
C VAL A 66 14.63 -8.37 7.39
N VAL A 67 14.84 -7.60 6.32
CA VAL A 67 15.00 -6.15 6.34
C VAL A 67 13.84 -5.53 5.58
N THR A 68 13.13 -4.59 6.20
CA THR A 68 11.94 -3.98 5.60
C THR A 68 12.18 -2.54 5.17
N PHE A 69 11.51 -2.15 4.08
CA PHE A 69 11.44 -0.77 3.60
C PHE A 69 9.97 -0.43 3.32
N ASN A 70 9.42 0.53 4.06
CA ASN A 70 8.06 1.03 3.80
C ASN A 70 8.03 2.02 2.63
N MET A 71 6.88 2.09 1.98
CA MET A 71 6.68 2.91 0.78
C MET A 71 6.71 4.42 1.06
N ASP A 72 6.18 4.85 2.19
CA ASP A 72 5.88 6.25 2.44
C ASP A 72 5.72 6.56 3.93
N GLU A 73 5.72 7.86 4.23
CA GLU A 73 5.32 8.43 5.52
C GLU A 73 4.84 9.88 5.30
N TYR A 74 3.89 10.33 6.11
CA TYR A 74 3.45 11.73 6.10
C TYR A 74 4.55 12.68 6.56
N VAL A 75 4.65 13.85 5.93
CA VAL A 75 5.58 14.90 6.35
C VAL A 75 4.95 15.72 7.48
N GLY A 76 5.72 15.93 8.55
CA GLY A 76 5.34 16.77 9.69
C GLY A 76 4.30 16.14 10.63
N LEU A 77 3.95 14.87 10.44
CA LEU A 77 3.14 14.11 11.39
C LEU A 77 4.08 13.46 12.43
N PRO A 78 3.85 13.63 13.74
CA PRO A 78 4.69 13.02 14.75
C PRO A 78 4.78 11.51 14.58
N ARG A 79 5.98 10.96 14.75
CA ARG A 79 6.21 9.52 14.59
C ARG A 79 5.26 8.65 15.43
N ASP A 80 4.94 9.07 16.64
CA ASP A 80 4.06 8.37 17.58
C ASP A 80 2.57 8.71 17.41
N HIS A 81 2.22 9.57 16.45
CA HIS A 81 0.83 9.86 16.12
C HIS A 81 0.12 8.57 15.69
N PRO A 82 -1.11 8.28 16.14
CA PRO A 82 -1.81 7.02 15.86
C PRO A 82 -1.98 6.73 14.36
N GLU A 83 -2.13 7.79 13.56
CA GLU A 83 -2.27 7.72 12.10
C GLU A 83 -0.95 7.85 11.31
N SER A 84 0.20 7.91 11.99
CA SER A 84 1.49 7.79 11.29
C SER A 84 1.66 6.39 10.71
N TYR A 85 2.40 6.28 9.61
CA TYR A 85 2.68 4.97 9.02
C TYR A 85 3.69 4.17 9.88
N HIS A 86 4.52 4.84 10.67
CA HIS A 86 5.23 4.23 11.80
C HIS A 86 4.25 3.51 12.75
N SER A 87 3.27 4.21 13.30
CA SER A 87 2.29 3.65 14.26
C SER A 87 1.47 2.53 13.63
N PHE A 88 1.02 2.71 12.38
CA PHE A 88 0.33 1.66 11.63
C PHE A 88 1.16 0.37 11.56
N MET A 89 2.42 0.46 11.14
CA MET A 89 3.25 -0.74 10.95
C MET A 89 3.56 -1.44 12.28
N TYR A 90 3.80 -0.69 13.36
CA TYR A 90 4.01 -1.29 14.68
C TYR A 90 2.73 -1.92 15.25
N LYS A 91 1.57 -1.28 15.07
CA LYS A 91 0.27 -1.80 15.50
C LYS A 91 -0.09 -3.09 14.78
N HIS A 92 0.07 -3.13 13.46
CA HIS A 92 -0.44 -4.23 12.64
C HIS A 92 0.57 -5.35 12.40
N PHE A 93 1.88 -5.08 12.50
CA PHE A 93 2.89 -6.07 12.10
C PHE A 93 4.12 -6.14 13.02
N PHE A 94 4.93 -5.09 13.11
CA PHE A 94 6.27 -5.18 13.68
C PHE A 94 6.31 -5.55 15.16
N SER A 95 5.31 -5.19 15.96
CA SER A 95 5.27 -5.57 17.39
C SER A 95 4.90 -7.04 17.64
N HIS A 96 4.55 -7.79 16.59
CA HIS A 96 3.98 -9.14 16.71
C HIS A 96 4.87 -10.24 16.10
N VAL A 97 6.03 -9.87 15.57
CA VAL A 97 7.00 -10.76 14.92
C VAL A 97 8.42 -10.51 15.43
N ASP A 98 9.34 -11.45 15.19
CA ASP A 98 10.74 -11.42 15.64
C ASP A 98 11.69 -10.56 14.77
N ILE A 99 11.18 -9.52 14.10
CA ILE A 99 12.00 -8.62 13.29
C ILE A 99 12.87 -7.70 14.19
N PRO A 100 14.18 -7.59 13.96
CA PRO A 100 15.02 -6.67 14.73
C PRO A 100 14.68 -5.21 14.41
N PRO A 101 14.56 -4.30 15.40
CA PRO A 101 14.24 -2.90 15.15
C PRO A 101 15.16 -2.19 14.15
N GLN A 102 16.46 -2.53 14.15
CA GLN A 102 17.45 -1.97 13.23
C GLN A 102 17.24 -2.38 11.76
N ASN A 103 16.44 -3.43 11.52
CA ASN A 103 16.11 -3.90 10.18
C ASN A 103 14.83 -3.24 9.62
N ILE A 104 14.15 -2.40 10.41
CA ILE A 104 12.95 -1.67 9.99
C ILE A 104 13.36 -0.31 9.41
N ASN A 105 13.01 -0.06 8.15
CA ASN A 105 13.25 1.22 7.50
C ASN A 105 11.93 1.86 7.06
N ILE A 106 11.58 2.98 7.66
CA ILE A 106 10.47 3.85 7.27
C ILE A 106 11.07 5.24 7.08
N LEU A 107 10.56 6.00 6.11
CA LEU A 107 10.97 7.39 5.87
C LEU A 107 10.72 8.24 7.12
N ASP A 108 11.63 9.17 7.41
CA ASP A 108 11.50 10.08 8.55
C ASP A 108 10.77 11.38 8.16
N GLY A 109 9.44 11.38 8.32
CA GLY A 109 8.54 12.51 8.04
C GLY A 109 8.89 13.82 8.74
N GLU A 110 9.71 13.79 9.78
CA GLU A 110 10.12 14.93 10.60
C GLU A 110 11.58 15.35 10.34
N ALA A 111 12.25 14.74 9.36
CA ALA A 111 13.63 15.05 9.03
C ALA A 111 13.83 16.54 8.65
N PRO A 112 14.91 17.19 9.11
CA PRO A 112 15.15 18.61 8.83
C PRO A 112 15.44 18.89 7.35
N ASP A 113 15.99 17.90 6.63
CA ASP A 113 16.17 17.94 5.18
C ASP A 113 15.53 16.70 4.56
N LEU A 114 14.28 16.87 4.13
CA LEU A 114 13.47 15.81 3.53
C LEU A 114 14.08 15.26 2.23
N ALA A 115 14.77 16.11 1.45
CA ALA A 115 15.39 15.68 0.20
C ALA A 115 16.61 14.80 0.48
N ALA A 116 17.42 15.17 1.49
CA ALA A 116 18.51 14.34 1.95
C ALA A 116 18.03 13.01 2.53
N GLU A 117 16.93 13.00 3.30
CA GLU A 117 16.33 11.75 3.81
C GLU A 117 15.86 10.84 2.68
N CYS A 118 15.17 11.37 1.67
CA CYS A 118 14.76 10.61 0.48
C CYS A 118 15.95 9.98 -0.25
N ALA A 119 17.04 10.74 -0.46
CA ALA A 119 18.25 10.24 -1.10
C ALA A 119 18.97 9.18 -0.24
N ALA A 120 19.00 9.38 1.08
CA ALA A 120 19.56 8.43 2.03
C ALA A 120 18.75 7.12 2.07
N PHE A 121 17.42 7.19 1.94
CA PHE A 121 16.55 6.02 1.89
C PHE A 121 16.86 5.14 0.66
N ASP A 122 16.96 5.74 -0.53
CA ASP A 122 17.37 5.04 -1.74
C ASP A 122 18.79 4.45 -1.63
N ALA A 123 19.72 5.18 -1.01
CA ALA A 123 21.07 4.68 -0.75
C ALA A 123 21.09 3.51 0.25
N ARG A 124 20.21 3.50 1.25
CA ARG A 124 20.02 2.37 2.18
C ARG A 124 19.51 1.13 1.44
N ILE A 125 18.47 1.27 0.61
CA ILE A 125 17.98 0.16 -0.23
C ILE A 125 19.12 -0.43 -1.07
N ALA A 126 19.91 0.43 -1.71
CA ALA A 126 21.03 0.02 -2.53
C ALA A 126 22.13 -0.72 -1.76
N ARG A 127 22.44 -0.32 -0.52
CA ARG A 127 23.42 -1.01 0.35
C ARG A 127 23.04 -2.44 0.68
N TYR A 128 21.74 -2.76 0.72
CA TYR A 128 21.25 -4.13 0.87
C TYR A 128 21.17 -4.91 -0.44
N GLY A 129 21.61 -4.33 -1.57
CA GLY A 129 21.58 -4.98 -2.88
C GLY A 129 20.23 -4.91 -3.59
N GLY A 130 19.35 -4.00 -3.17
CA GLY A 130 17.99 -3.83 -3.70
C GLY A 130 16.93 -4.65 -2.95
N ILE A 131 15.67 -4.45 -3.34
CA ILE A 131 14.52 -5.12 -2.75
C ILE A 131 14.30 -6.48 -3.43
N GLU A 132 14.13 -7.56 -2.66
CA GLU A 132 13.85 -8.90 -3.19
C GLU A 132 12.38 -9.01 -3.60
N LEU A 133 11.47 -8.58 -2.73
CA LEU A 133 10.04 -8.54 -3.02
C LEU A 133 9.47 -7.22 -2.53
N PHE A 134 8.76 -6.51 -3.40
CA PHE A 134 8.05 -5.29 -3.05
C PHE A 134 6.55 -5.57 -3.05
N LEU A 135 5.92 -5.60 -1.87
CA LEU A 135 4.47 -5.62 -1.75
C LEU A 135 3.93 -4.19 -1.84
N GLY A 136 2.94 -3.98 -2.68
CA GLY A 136 2.25 -2.70 -2.84
C GLY A 136 0.74 -2.87 -2.90
N GLY A 137 0.01 -1.80 -2.63
CA GLY A 137 -1.41 -1.67 -2.98
C GLY A 137 -1.58 -0.78 -4.20
N VAL A 138 -2.80 -0.74 -4.74
CA VAL A 138 -3.20 0.23 -5.77
C VAL A 138 -4.33 1.11 -5.27
N GLY A 139 -4.26 2.42 -5.54
CA GLY A 139 -5.36 3.38 -5.34
C GLY A 139 -6.48 3.25 -6.40
N PRO A 140 -7.66 3.84 -6.17
CA PRO A 140 -8.75 3.84 -7.16
C PRO A 140 -8.42 4.60 -8.45
N ASP A 141 -7.45 5.52 -8.40
CA ASP A 141 -6.85 6.27 -9.51
C ASP A 141 -5.61 5.57 -10.13
N GLY A 142 -5.30 4.35 -9.68
CA GLY A 142 -4.14 3.59 -10.15
C GLY A 142 -2.80 4.00 -9.56
N HIS A 143 -2.75 4.84 -8.51
CA HIS A 143 -1.49 5.15 -7.85
C HIS A 143 -0.90 3.93 -7.11
N ILE A 144 0.44 3.84 -7.08
CA ILE A 144 1.18 2.95 -6.18
C ILE A 144 1.96 3.82 -5.19
N ALA A 145 1.82 3.59 -3.87
CA ALA A 145 2.27 4.54 -2.83
C ALA A 145 1.64 5.93 -3.08
N PHE A 146 2.28 7.02 -2.67
CA PHE A 146 1.89 8.37 -3.09
C PHE A 146 2.39 8.76 -4.49
N ASN A 147 2.61 7.81 -5.42
CA ASN A 147 2.89 8.13 -6.82
C ASN A 147 1.60 8.40 -7.59
N GLU A 148 1.02 9.55 -7.29
CA GLU A 148 -0.24 10.04 -7.85
C GLU A 148 -0.19 10.25 -9.37
N PRO A 149 -1.35 10.33 -10.04
CA PRO A 149 -1.44 10.61 -11.46
C PRO A 149 -0.57 11.81 -11.89
N GLY A 150 0.20 11.61 -12.97
CA GLY A 150 1.17 12.58 -13.47
C GLY A 150 2.58 12.40 -12.90
N SER A 151 2.78 11.51 -11.92
CA SER A 151 4.11 11.17 -11.42
C SER A 151 4.98 10.52 -12.50
N SER A 152 6.24 10.95 -12.61
CA SER A 152 7.19 10.33 -13.55
C SER A 152 7.31 8.82 -13.29
N LEU A 153 7.23 8.02 -14.34
CA LEU A 153 7.44 6.57 -14.26
C LEU A 153 8.89 6.19 -13.95
N ALA A 154 9.83 7.13 -14.13
CA ALA A 154 11.24 7.01 -13.73
C ALA A 154 11.53 7.70 -12.38
N SER A 155 10.51 8.05 -11.61
CA SER A 155 10.67 8.77 -10.34
C SER A 155 11.46 7.97 -9.30
N ARG A 156 12.26 8.68 -8.51
CA ARG A 156 12.93 8.18 -7.31
C ARG A 156 12.17 8.61 -6.04
N THR A 157 12.66 8.16 -4.89
CA THR A 157 12.14 8.56 -3.58
C THR A 157 12.17 10.07 -3.44
N ARG A 158 11.05 10.69 -3.05
CA ARG A 158 10.88 12.15 -3.04
C ARG A 158 9.76 12.60 -2.10
N VAL A 159 9.77 13.89 -1.79
CA VAL A 159 8.61 14.59 -1.22
C VAL A 159 7.54 14.75 -2.29
N LYS A 160 6.29 14.52 -1.91
CA LYS A 160 5.13 14.63 -2.78
C LYS A 160 4.00 15.35 -2.05
N THR A 161 3.44 16.37 -2.68
CA THR A 161 2.19 16.99 -2.26
C THR A 161 1.04 16.05 -2.59
N LEU A 162 0.15 15.81 -1.63
CA LEU A 162 -1.01 14.96 -1.82
C LEU A 162 -2.07 15.66 -2.68
N ALA A 163 -2.64 14.94 -3.63
CA ALA A 163 -3.78 15.33 -4.41
C ALA A 163 -5.04 15.42 -3.55
N TYR A 164 -6.01 16.17 -4.04
CA TYR A 164 -7.25 16.42 -3.33
C TYR A 164 -8.04 15.13 -3.03
N ASP A 165 -8.09 14.20 -3.99
CA ASP A 165 -8.78 12.92 -3.82
C ASP A 165 -8.14 12.07 -2.71
N THR A 166 -6.80 12.08 -2.63
CA THR A 166 -6.04 11.42 -1.54
C THR A 166 -6.37 12.03 -0.18
N ILE A 167 -6.46 13.37 -0.11
CA ILE A 167 -6.84 14.08 1.12
C ILE A 167 -8.26 13.72 1.55
N ILE A 168 -9.21 13.65 0.62
CA ILE A 168 -10.59 13.23 0.92
C ILE A 168 -10.61 11.77 1.39
N ALA A 169 -9.95 10.87 0.68
CA ALA A 169 -9.95 9.45 1.02
C ALA A 169 -9.33 9.18 2.39
N ASN A 170 -8.31 9.95 2.76
CA ASN A 170 -7.60 9.77 4.03
C ASN A 170 -8.23 10.56 5.19
N SER A 171 -9.11 11.54 4.94
CA SER A 171 -9.76 12.31 6.00
C SER A 171 -10.52 11.43 7.00
N ARG A 172 -11.01 10.26 6.58
CA ARG A 172 -11.64 9.25 7.45
C ARG A 172 -10.77 8.81 8.63
N PHE A 173 -9.45 8.93 8.50
CA PHE A 173 -8.48 8.64 9.56
C PHE A 173 -8.20 9.85 10.45
N PHE A 174 -8.56 11.05 10.01
CA PHE A 174 -8.34 12.33 10.70
C PHE A 174 -9.67 13.00 11.06
N ASP A 175 -10.54 12.28 11.76
CA ASP A 175 -11.86 12.74 12.22
C ASP A 175 -12.81 13.21 11.09
N ASN A 176 -12.64 12.69 9.88
CA ASN A 176 -13.33 13.15 8.66
C ASN A 176 -13.08 14.64 8.33
N ASP A 177 -11.98 15.23 8.81
CA ASP A 177 -11.59 16.61 8.54
C ASP A 177 -10.38 16.69 7.59
N VAL A 178 -10.64 17.16 6.37
CA VAL A 178 -9.61 17.33 5.32
C VAL A 178 -8.50 18.30 5.71
N ASN A 179 -8.72 19.18 6.70
CA ASN A 179 -7.71 20.13 7.15
C ASN A 179 -6.70 19.52 8.13
N LYS A 180 -7.05 18.39 8.76
CA LYS A 180 -6.16 17.65 9.65
C LYS A 180 -5.24 16.69 8.90
N VAL A 181 -5.55 16.38 7.65
CA VAL A 181 -4.72 15.51 6.81
C VAL A 181 -3.42 16.24 6.42
N PRO A 182 -2.23 15.65 6.64
CA PRO A 182 -0.97 16.22 6.18
C PRO A 182 -1.01 16.51 4.67
N ARG A 183 -0.49 17.67 4.25
CA ARG A 183 -0.54 18.09 2.83
C ARG A 183 0.57 17.47 1.98
N MET A 184 1.59 16.91 2.62
CA MET A 184 2.74 16.31 1.97
C MET A 184 3.07 14.97 2.60
N ALA A 185 3.67 14.09 1.81
CA ALA A 185 4.26 12.84 2.24
C ALA A 185 5.62 12.67 1.56
N MET A 186 6.48 11.86 2.16
CA MET A 186 7.59 11.27 1.43
C MET A 186 7.17 9.91 0.91
N THR A 187 7.64 9.56 -0.28
CA THR A 187 7.27 8.31 -0.92
C THR A 187 8.38 7.79 -1.79
N VAL A 188 8.53 6.46 -1.84
CA VAL A 188 9.37 5.79 -2.83
C VAL A 188 8.85 6.10 -4.23
N GLY A 189 9.76 6.25 -5.18
CA GLY A 189 9.38 6.50 -6.58
C GLY A 189 8.95 5.23 -7.31
N ILE A 190 8.33 5.40 -8.48
CA ILE A 190 7.99 4.27 -9.35
C ILE A 190 9.24 3.50 -9.75
N GLN A 191 10.35 4.17 -10.09
CA GLN A 191 11.60 3.47 -10.40
C GLN A 191 12.16 2.73 -9.18
N THR A 192 12.01 3.27 -7.97
CA THR A 192 12.44 2.59 -6.73
C THR A 192 11.68 1.27 -6.55
N ILE A 193 10.38 1.24 -6.84
CA ILE A 193 9.57 0.01 -6.82
C ILE A 193 9.98 -0.94 -7.96
N MET A 194 10.13 -0.41 -9.18
CA MET A 194 10.49 -1.17 -10.38
C MET A 194 11.92 -1.74 -10.35
N ASP A 195 12.76 -1.27 -9.43
CA ASP A 195 14.11 -1.81 -9.21
C ASP A 195 14.11 -3.07 -8.32
N ALA A 196 12.98 -3.41 -7.70
CA ALA A 196 12.81 -4.66 -6.96
C ALA A 196 12.95 -5.87 -7.88
N ARG A 197 13.30 -7.03 -7.34
CA ARG A 197 13.38 -8.27 -8.13
C ARG A 197 11.99 -8.81 -8.46
N GLU A 198 11.06 -8.68 -7.52
CA GLU A 198 9.65 -9.00 -7.68
C GLU A 198 8.78 -7.87 -7.14
N VAL A 199 7.67 -7.60 -7.82
CA VAL A 199 6.66 -6.63 -7.35
C VAL A 199 5.31 -7.34 -7.29
N VAL A 200 4.68 -7.29 -6.12
CA VAL A 200 3.37 -7.88 -5.84
C VAL A 200 2.39 -6.76 -5.52
N ILE A 201 1.30 -6.66 -6.26
CA ILE A 201 0.22 -5.70 -6.00
C ILE A 201 -1.02 -6.42 -5.51
N VAL A 202 -1.57 -5.94 -4.38
CA VAL A 202 -2.90 -6.31 -3.90
C VAL A 202 -3.95 -5.33 -4.40
N ALA A 203 -5.05 -5.85 -4.97
CA ALA A 203 -6.19 -5.04 -5.39
C ALA A 203 -7.51 -5.75 -5.06
N THR A 204 -8.28 -5.21 -4.12
CA THR A 204 -9.53 -5.84 -3.65
C THR A 204 -10.70 -4.86 -3.68
N GLY A 205 -11.86 -5.33 -4.12
CA GLY A 205 -13.12 -4.60 -4.16
C GLY A 205 -13.39 -3.85 -5.46
N ALA A 206 -14.67 -3.64 -5.75
CA ALA A 206 -15.16 -3.05 -7.00
C ALA A 206 -14.60 -1.65 -7.28
N HIS A 207 -14.37 -0.87 -6.22
CA HIS A 207 -13.78 0.47 -6.30
C HIS A 207 -12.33 0.50 -6.85
N LYS A 208 -11.68 -0.66 -7.03
CA LYS A 208 -10.37 -0.79 -7.67
C LYS A 208 -10.44 -1.33 -9.10
N ALA A 209 -11.61 -1.77 -9.57
CA ALA A 209 -11.74 -2.45 -10.86
C ALA A 209 -11.25 -1.61 -12.04
N PHE A 210 -11.60 -0.31 -12.03
CA PHE A 210 -11.16 0.61 -13.08
C PHE A 210 -9.65 0.82 -13.09
N ALA A 211 -9.02 1.00 -11.93
CA ALA A 211 -7.57 1.09 -11.81
C ALA A 211 -6.86 -0.18 -12.32
N VAL A 212 -7.39 -1.36 -11.97
CA VAL A 212 -6.84 -2.65 -12.43
C VAL A 212 -6.94 -2.77 -13.95
N GLN A 213 -8.08 -2.41 -14.55
CA GLN A 213 -8.22 -2.35 -16.01
C GLN A 213 -7.18 -1.43 -16.65
N LYS A 214 -7.03 -0.21 -16.12
CA LYS A 214 -6.08 0.78 -16.64
C LYS A 214 -4.62 0.33 -16.51
N GLY A 215 -4.28 -0.35 -15.42
CA GLY A 215 -2.94 -0.89 -15.21
C GLY A 215 -2.61 -2.12 -16.06
N LEU A 216 -3.63 -2.91 -16.43
CA LEU A 216 -3.45 -4.23 -17.05
C LEU A 216 -3.72 -4.25 -18.57
N GLU A 217 -4.79 -3.60 -19.03
CA GLU A 217 -5.25 -3.69 -20.43
C GLU A 217 -4.87 -2.48 -21.29
N ASP A 218 -4.76 -1.30 -20.68
CA ASP A 218 -4.39 -0.08 -21.39
C ASP A 218 -2.87 0.07 -21.48
N GLY A 219 -2.40 1.00 -22.31
CA GLY A 219 -0.97 1.26 -22.48
C GLY A 219 -0.33 1.93 -21.25
N VAL A 220 0.99 1.79 -21.15
CA VAL A 220 1.82 2.47 -20.12
C VAL A 220 1.53 3.98 -20.12
N ASN A 221 1.07 4.50 -18.99
CA ASN A 221 0.62 5.88 -18.84
C ASN A 221 0.87 6.39 -17.42
N HIS A 222 1.55 7.54 -17.29
CA HIS A 222 1.84 8.16 -16.00
C HIS A 222 0.61 8.68 -15.23
N MET A 223 -0.56 8.74 -15.86
CA MET A 223 -1.83 9.00 -15.18
C MET A 223 -2.35 7.78 -14.41
N TRP A 224 -1.84 6.58 -14.73
CA TRP A 224 -2.16 5.32 -14.07
C TRP A 224 -0.86 4.62 -13.74
N THR A 225 -0.18 5.05 -12.67
CA THR A 225 1.20 4.63 -12.41
C THR A 225 1.36 3.13 -12.19
N LEU A 226 0.29 2.41 -11.81
CA LEU A 226 0.19 0.94 -11.88
C LEU A 226 0.64 0.35 -13.22
N SER A 227 0.32 1.02 -14.34
CA SER A 227 0.68 0.57 -15.69
C SER A 227 2.19 0.45 -15.92
N ALA A 228 3.03 1.09 -15.08
CA ALA A 228 4.48 0.91 -15.13
C ALA A 228 4.90 -0.55 -14.96
N LEU A 229 4.12 -1.35 -14.20
CA LEU A 229 4.41 -2.76 -13.97
C LEU A 229 4.40 -3.60 -15.25
N GLN A 230 3.80 -3.13 -16.35
CA GLN A 230 3.90 -3.80 -17.65
C GLN A 230 5.34 -3.91 -18.14
N LEU A 231 6.23 -3.02 -17.66
CA LEU A 231 7.66 -3.00 -18.01
C LEU A 231 8.52 -3.81 -17.02
N HIS A 232 7.94 -4.31 -15.92
CA HIS A 232 8.67 -5.05 -14.90
C HIS A 232 8.89 -6.50 -15.37
N PRO A 233 10.05 -7.13 -15.10
CA PRO A 233 10.29 -8.52 -15.49
C PRO A 233 9.45 -9.53 -14.68
N HIS A 234 9.16 -9.23 -13.40
CA HIS A 234 8.41 -10.13 -12.51
C HIS A 234 7.27 -9.44 -11.73
N PRO A 235 6.26 -8.87 -12.42
CA PRO A 235 5.10 -8.27 -11.77
C PRO A 235 4.03 -9.34 -11.51
N LEU A 236 3.46 -9.28 -10.31
CA LEU A 236 2.36 -10.11 -9.85
C LEU A 236 1.23 -9.21 -9.34
N ILE A 237 0.05 -9.30 -9.93
CA ILE A 237 -1.16 -8.67 -9.41
C ILE A 237 -2.02 -9.78 -8.81
N VAL A 238 -2.44 -9.62 -7.57
CA VAL A 238 -3.39 -10.53 -6.91
C VAL A 238 -4.63 -9.73 -6.56
N CYS A 239 -5.77 -10.14 -7.10
CA CYS A 239 -7.02 -9.42 -6.97
C CYS A 239 -8.21 -10.33 -6.70
N ASP A 240 -9.26 -9.76 -6.12
CA ASP A 240 -10.53 -10.46 -5.94
C ASP A 240 -11.40 -10.33 -7.20
N ARG A 241 -12.53 -11.05 -7.23
CA ARG A 241 -13.49 -11.00 -8.35
C ARG A 241 -14.00 -9.58 -8.60
N ASP A 242 -14.32 -8.85 -7.53
CA ASP A 242 -14.86 -7.50 -7.63
C ASP A 242 -13.87 -6.52 -8.28
N ALA A 243 -12.56 -6.65 -8.01
CA ALA A 243 -11.53 -5.85 -8.68
C ALA A 243 -11.33 -6.21 -10.17
N THR A 244 -12.06 -7.19 -10.72
CA THR A 244 -12.00 -7.56 -12.14
C THR A 244 -13.22 -7.12 -12.95
N LEU A 245 -14.20 -6.43 -12.34
CA LEU A 245 -15.46 -6.07 -12.99
C LEU A 245 -15.32 -5.26 -14.29
N GLU A 246 -14.25 -4.46 -14.41
CA GLU A 246 -13.96 -3.64 -15.60
C GLU A 246 -13.01 -4.34 -16.60
N LEU A 247 -12.52 -5.54 -16.28
CA LEU A 247 -11.68 -6.31 -17.19
C LEU A 247 -12.51 -6.99 -18.29
N LYS A 248 -11.92 -7.17 -19.46
CA LYS A 248 -12.53 -8.01 -20.49
C LYS A 248 -12.60 -9.45 -20.01
N VAL A 249 -13.72 -10.12 -20.29
CA VAL A 249 -13.92 -11.55 -20.03
C VAL A 249 -12.77 -12.41 -20.59
N LYS A 250 -12.24 -12.03 -21.77
CA LYS A 250 -11.09 -12.72 -22.38
C LYS A 250 -9.83 -12.63 -21.52
N THR A 251 -9.56 -11.47 -20.92
CA THR A 251 -8.42 -11.23 -20.04
C THR A 251 -8.50 -12.09 -18.79
N VAL A 252 -9.67 -12.09 -18.13
CA VAL A 252 -9.92 -12.91 -16.94
C VAL A 252 -9.71 -14.39 -17.24
N ARG A 253 -10.37 -14.91 -18.28
CA ARG A 253 -10.25 -16.32 -18.69
C ARG A 253 -8.82 -16.72 -19.04
N TYR A 254 -8.07 -15.83 -19.68
CA TYR A 254 -6.68 -16.08 -20.03
C TYR A 254 -5.83 -16.31 -18.78
N PHE A 255 -5.89 -15.41 -17.80
CA PHE A 255 -5.10 -15.55 -16.57
C PHE A 255 -5.54 -16.73 -15.69
N GLU A 256 -6.84 -17.00 -15.61
CA GLU A 256 -7.33 -18.22 -14.93
C GLU A 256 -6.80 -19.49 -15.58
N SER A 257 -6.76 -19.54 -16.92
CA SER A 257 -6.26 -20.71 -17.66
C SER A 257 -4.76 -20.95 -17.45
N ILE A 258 -3.95 -19.88 -17.32
CA ILE A 258 -2.51 -19.99 -17.04
C ILE A 258 -2.29 -20.66 -15.67
N GLU A 259 -3.05 -20.24 -14.66
CA GLU A 259 -2.94 -20.79 -13.31
C GLU A 259 -3.39 -22.26 -13.25
N GLN A 260 -4.50 -22.61 -13.92
CA GLN A 260 -5.03 -23.98 -13.95
C GLN A 260 -4.13 -24.96 -14.69
N ALA A 261 -3.44 -24.51 -15.74
CA ALA A 261 -2.54 -25.36 -16.52
C ALA A 261 -1.33 -25.86 -15.71
N GLY A 262 -1.11 -25.37 -14.47
CA GLY A 262 0.05 -25.74 -13.66
C GLY A 262 1.37 -25.31 -14.30
N THR A 263 1.32 -24.60 -15.44
CA THR A 263 2.39 -23.75 -15.94
C THR A 263 2.54 -22.63 -14.95
N ASP A 264 3.24 -22.97 -13.88
CA ASP A 264 3.67 -22.06 -12.87
C ASP A 264 4.26 -20.85 -13.59
N ALA A 265 3.60 -19.71 -13.50
CA ALA A 265 4.07 -18.53 -14.19
C ALA A 265 5.41 -18.02 -13.61
N ARG A 266 5.98 -18.68 -12.57
CA ARG A 266 7.41 -18.61 -12.21
C ARG A 266 8.34 -19.17 -13.30
N THR A 267 7.85 -20.03 -14.20
CA THR A 267 8.61 -20.70 -15.28
C THR A 267 8.40 -20.08 -16.67
N GLN A 268 7.38 -19.22 -16.83
CA GLN A 268 7.10 -18.55 -18.11
C GLN A 268 7.75 -17.16 -18.25
N GLY A 269 8.52 -16.73 -17.24
CA GLY A 269 9.46 -15.61 -17.36
C GLY A 269 10.90 -16.13 -17.42
N PRO A 270 11.90 -15.27 -17.72
CA PRO A 270 13.29 -15.63 -17.46
C PRO A 270 13.39 -16.15 -16.01
N PRO A 271 14.19 -17.20 -15.73
CA PRO A 271 14.36 -17.68 -14.37
C PRO A 271 14.68 -16.50 -13.45
N LEU A 272 14.24 -16.56 -12.19
CA LEU A 272 14.68 -15.62 -11.15
C LEU A 272 16.18 -15.83 -10.92
N VAL A 273 16.99 -15.35 -11.84
CA VAL A 273 18.43 -15.37 -11.72
C VAL A 273 18.74 -14.29 -10.71
N TYR A 274 19.19 -14.71 -9.52
CA TYR A 274 19.77 -13.81 -8.54
C TYR A 274 21.04 -13.21 -9.16
N ARG A 275 20.87 -12.15 -9.96
CA ARG A 275 21.99 -11.35 -10.42
C ARG A 275 22.33 -10.42 -9.26
N PRO A 276 23.54 -10.49 -8.70
CA PRO A 276 24.01 -9.40 -7.87
C PRO A 276 24.05 -8.16 -8.77
N ARG A 277 23.10 -7.24 -8.60
CA ARG A 277 23.24 -5.89 -9.16
C ARG A 277 24.35 -5.26 -8.33
N THR A 278 25.53 -5.11 -8.91
CA THR A 278 26.51 -4.14 -8.42
C THR A 278 25.85 -2.77 -8.60
N TYR A 279 25.24 -2.27 -7.53
CA TYR A 279 24.78 -0.90 -7.50
C TYR A 279 25.99 0.01 -7.68
N VAL A 280 26.00 0.78 -8.78
CA VAL A 280 26.92 1.89 -8.97
C VAL A 280 26.14 3.14 -8.56
N PRO A 281 26.46 3.77 -7.41
CA PRO A 281 25.84 5.05 -7.05
C PRO A 281 26.08 6.06 -8.17
N ALA A 282 25.05 6.83 -8.53
CA ALA A 282 25.27 8.02 -9.34
C ALA A 282 26.28 8.94 -8.61
N PRO A 283 27.31 9.48 -9.28
CA PRO A 283 28.29 10.33 -8.62
C PRO A 283 27.60 11.54 -7.98
N LEU A 284 27.70 11.65 -6.66
CA LEU A 284 27.34 12.88 -5.96
C LEU A 284 28.32 13.98 -6.40
N PRO A 285 27.85 15.22 -6.68
CA PRO A 285 28.76 16.33 -6.89
C PRO A 285 29.49 16.61 -5.57
N VAL A 286 30.79 16.29 -5.54
CA VAL A 286 31.68 16.54 -4.41
C VAL A 286 31.89 18.05 -4.27
N LYS A 287 31.18 18.69 -3.35
CA LYS A 287 31.68 19.92 -2.74
C LYS A 287 32.71 19.54 -1.68
N LYS A 288 33.99 19.77 -1.99
CA LYS A 288 35.06 19.75 -1.01
C LYS A 288 34.85 20.88 -0.01
N THR A 289 34.49 20.55 1.22
CA THR A 289 34.85 21.33 2.40
C THR A 289 35.14 20.38 3.55
N SER A 290 36.41 20.33 3.93
CA SER A 290 36.91 19.71 5.14
C SER A 290 36.39 20.45 6.37
N SER A 291 35.66 19.76 7.23
CA SER A 291 35.62 20.08 8.66
C SER A 291 35.12 18.86 9.42
N HIS A 292 35.96 18.37 10.34
CA HIS A 292 35.63 17.37 11.34
C HIS A 292 34.27 17.64 11.98
N LEU A 293 33.36 16.66 11.94
CA LEU A 293 32.19 16.63 12.81
C LEU A 293 32.17 15.29 13.54
N ALA A 294 32.41 15.41 14.84
CA ALA A 294 32.29 14.36 15.82
C ALA A 294 30.85 13.84 15.89
N THR A 295 30.72 12.54 16.15
CA THR A 295 29.50 11.88 16.61
C THR A 295 28.90 12.63 17.80
N PRO A 296 27.61 12.99 17.81
CA PRO A 296 26.96 13.38 19.04
C PRO A 296 26.65 12.11 19.83
N ASP A 297 27.47 11.86 20.85
CA ASP A 297 27.18 10.97 21.96
C ASP A 297 26.03 11.57 22.78
N ARG A 298 24.79 11.11 22.54
CA ARG A 298 23.66 11.30 23.45
C ARG A 298 22.76 10.08 23.40
N THR A 299 23.16 9.06 24.16
CA THR A 299 22.23 8.06 24.69
C THR A 299 21.65 8.60 26.00
N PRO A 300 20.33 8.80 26.16
CA PRO A 300 19.76 9.05 27.48
C PRO A 300 19.66 7.72 28.23
N VAL A 301 20.68 7.42 29.04
CA VAL A 301 20.54 6.51 30.18
C VAL A 301 19.72 7.22 31.25
N LYS A 302 18.41 6.96 31.30
CA LYS A 302 17.55 6.95 32.50
C LYS A 302 16.12 6.57 32.11
N VAL A 303 15.74 5.34 32.45
CA VAL A 303 14.35 4.88 32.48
C VAL A 303 13.63 5.65 33.61
N PRO A 304 12.53 6.38 33.35
CA PRO A 304 11.69 6.93 34.41
C PRO A 304 11.09 5.78 35.22
N LYS A 305 11.21 5.84 36.55
CA LYS A 305 10.93 4.74 37.49
C LYS A 305 9.44 4.38 37.67
N ASP A 306 8.52 4.88 36.85
CA ASP A 306 7.07 4.69 37.06
C ASP A 306 6.31 4.06 35.88
N LEU A 307 7.00 3.36 34.97
CA LEU A 307 6.33 2.48 34.00
C LEU A 307 6.31 1.03 34.50
N ARG A 308 5.39 0.73 35.42
CA ARG A 308 4.97 -0.65 35.69
C ARG A 308 3.91 -1.03 34.66
N ILE A 309 4.32 -1.70 33.59
CA ILE A 309 3.39 -2.41 32.71
C ILE A 309 2.84 -3.58 33.54
N ASN A 310 1.55 -3.51 33.87
CA ASN A 310 0.85 -4.58 34.57
C ASN A 310 0.68 -5.77 33.62
N THR A 311 1.46 -6.83 33.84
CA THR A 311 1.43 -8.08 33.06
C THR A 311 0.38 -9.07 33.57
N GLU A 312 -0.49 -8.67 34.50
CA GLU A 312 -1.61 -9.49 34.96
C GLU A 312 -2.92 -8.84 34.54
N LEU A 313 -3.48 -9.31 33.44
CA LEU A 313 -4.92 -9.19 33.21
C LEU A 313 -5.54 -10.57 32.98
N HIS A 314 -6.56 -10.80 33.78
CA HIS A 314 -7.35 -12.01 33.90
C HIS A 314 -7.93 -12.50 32.58
N ARG A 315 -8.01 -13.82 32.51
CA ARG A 315 -8.76 -14.62 31.55
C ARG A 315 -10.25 -14.26 31.64
N ALA A 316 -10.72 -13.41 30.74
CA ALA A 316 -12.13 -13.31 30.35
C ALA A 316 -12.16 -13.01 28.84
N MET A 317 -12.62 -14.00 28.08
CA MET A 317 -13.03 -13.81 26.70
C MET A 317 -14.37 -13.08 26.75
N ASP A 318 -14.44 -11.87 26.24
CA ASP A 318 -15.70 -11.32 25.74
C ASP A 318 -15.68 -11.49 24.21
N GLU A 319 -16.33 -12.57 23.78
CA GLU A 319 -16.87 -12.72 22.43
C GLU A 319 -18.05 -11.76 22.29
N ASP A 320 -17.82 -10.48 21.99
CA ASP A 320 -18.88 -9.57 21.55
C ASP A 320 -18.29 -8.32 20.90
N GLU A 321 -17.67 -8.49 19.73
CA GLU A 321 -17.58 -7.41 18.74
C GLU A 321 -17.55 -8.02 17.31
N LEU A 322 -18.56 -8.85 17.04
CA LEU A 322 -18.81 -9.47 15.74
C LEU A 322 -20.33 -9.57 15.52
N THR A 323 -21.01 -8.43 15.54
CA THR A 323 -22.35 -8.32 14.96
C THR A 323 -22.24 -7.76 13.53
N PRO A 324 -22.70 -8.48 12.51
CA PRO A 324 -22.77 -7.94 11.15
C PRO A 324 -23.80 -6.81 11.11
N ASP A 325 -23.39 -5.62 10.70
CA ASP A 325 -24.30 -4.52 10.36
C ASP A 325 -25.27 -5.00 9.26
N SER A 326 -26.52 -5.28 9.65
CA SER A 326 -27.53 -5.83 8.76
C SER A 326 -28.06 -4.73 7.83
N MET A 327 -28.21 -5.05 6.55
CA MET A 327 -28.64 -4.16 5.46
C MET A 327 -30.04 -3.50 5.61
N SER A 328 -30.71 -3.61 6.75
CA SER A 328 -32.00 -2.96 7.04
C SER A 328 -31.87 -1.60 7.75
N SER A 329 -30.69 -1.24 8.26
CA SER A 329 -30.44 0.07 8.93
C SER A 329 -30.11 1.20 7.95
N ARG A 330 -29.94 0.92 6.64
CA ARG A 330 -29.39 1.85 5.64
C ARG A 330 -30.42 2.61 4.78
N MET A 331 -31.69 2.69 5.18
CA MET A 331 -32.74 3.32 4.35
C MET A 331 -33.59 4.40 5.02
N VAL A 332 -33.14 5.05 6.10
CA VAL A 332 -33.96 6.11 6.75
C VAL A 332 -33.31 7.50 6.78
N ASP A 333 -31.99 7.65 6.67
CA ASP A 333 -31.33 8.94 6.92
C ASP A 333 -30.84 9.73 5.67
N SER A 334 -31.42 9.48 4.49
CA SER A 334 -31.05 10.27 3.29
C SER A 334 -32.21 10.76 2.43
N ALA A 335 -33.44 10.72 2.94
CA ALA A 335 -34.62 11.18 2.19
C ALA A 335 -35.64 11.93 3.06
N ILE A 336 -35.23 12.87 3.91
CA ILE A 336 -36.04 14.03 4.33
C ILE A 336 -35.05 15.14 4.69
N GLY A 337 -34.87 16.11 3.79
CA GLY A 337 -33.94 17.21 4.02
C GLY A 337 -33.73 18.05 2.78
N GLY A 338 -34.80 18.47 2.10
CA GLY A 338 -34.64 19.35 0.94
C GLY A 338 -35.83 19.57 0.01
N LEU A 339 -37.07 19.26 0.39
CA LEU A 339 -38.21 19.38 -0.54
C LEU A 339 -39.45 20.14 -0.02
N ASP A 340 -39.38 20.85 1.12
CA ASP A 340 -40.53 21.59 1.66
C ASP A 340 -40.50 23.12 1.45
N GLY A 341 -39.63 23.63 0.58
CA GLY A 341 -39.46 25.08 0.38
C GLY A 341 -40.01 25.68 -0.92
N ALA A 342 -40.33 24.89 -1.95
CA ALA A 342 -40.41 25.41 -3.32
C ALA A 342 -41.69 25.05 -4.10
N LEU A 343 -42.79 24.70 -3.43
CA LEU A 343 -44.08 24.47 -4.09
C LEU A 343 -45.22 25.13 -3.32
N LYS A 344 -45.19 26.47 -3.24
CA LYS A 344 -46.37 27.29 -3.00
C LYS A 344 -46.34 28.49 -3.93
N ASN A 345 -46.75 28.27 -5.17
CA ASN A 345 -47.79 29.03 -5.84
C ASN A 345 -47.95 28.54 -7.29
N ASP A 346 -49.19 28.63 -7.76
CA ASP A 346 -49.65 28.46 -9.14
C ASP A 346 -50.00 27.04 -9.59
N LEU A 347 -51.06 26.51 -8.97
CA LEU A 347 -52.03 25.65 -9.64
C LEU A 347 -53.07 26.52 -10.35
N ILE A 348 -52.99 26.61 -11.68
CA ILE A 348 -54.17 26.88 -12.53
C ILE A 348 -54.19 25.84 -13.66
N PHE A 349 -55.14 24.93 -13.54
CA PHE A 349 -55.61 24.06 -14.63
C PHE A 349 -56.46 24.89 -15.58
N ASP A 350 -56.23 24.77 -16.89
CA ASP A 350 -57.28 25.05 -17.87
C ASP A 350 -57.33 23.94 -18.93
N ARG A 351 -58.55 23.42 -19.14
CA ARG A 351 -58.91 22.43 -20.14
C ARG A 351 -59.44 23.19 -21.34
N MET A 352 -58.96 22.90 -22.55
CA MET A 352 -59.82 23.01 -23.74
C MET A 352 -59.26 22.21 -24.92
N GLY A 353 -60.15 21.48 -25.58
CA GLY A 353 -59.82 20.65 -26.73
C GLY A 353 -60.01 21.35 -28.08
N ALA A 354 -59.74 20.54 -29.09
CA ALA A 354 -60.23 20.59 -30.47
C ALA A 354 -59.43 21.37 -31.54
N ARG A 355 -59.22 20.63 -32.64
CA ARG A 355 -59.11 20.99 -34.08
C ARG A 355 -57.72 21.11 -34.74
N MET A 356 -57.49 20.10 -35.60
CA MET A 356 -56.92 20.10 -36.97
C MET A 356 -56.28 21.40 -37.49
N THR A 357 -55.13 21.34 -38.16
CA THR A 357 -54.97 21.19 -39.63
C THR A 357 -53.49 21.10 -40.08
N THR A 358 -53.25 20.34 -41.17
CA THR A 358 -52.11 20.36 -42.13
C THR A 358 -50.69 20.06 -41.60
N LEU A 359 -49.92 19.08 -42.09
CA LEU A 359 -49.71 18.56 -43.45
C LEU A 359 -49.68 17.03 -43.49
#